data_AF-A0A1Q7YI73-F1
#
_entry.id   AF-A0A1Q7YI73-F1
#
_cell.length_a   1.000
_cell.length_b   1.000
_cell.length_c   1.000
_cell.angle_alpha   90.00
_cell.angle_beta   90.00
_cell.angle_gamma   90.00
#
_symmetry.space_group_name_H-M   'P 1'
#
loop_
_entity.id
_entity.type
_entity.pdbx_description
1 polymer ?
#
loop_
_entity_poly.entity_id
_entity_poly.type
_entity_poly.pdbx_seq_one_letter_code
_entity_poly.pdbx_strand_id
1 'polypeptide(L)'
;MWRRFLSLVLLAVLTAASGVNAQGAVKKASSILAEATWAFDTHEDRNGYPRTNVFLVVGGRRVLVRRNVIAQFTVVAPEDYRSHSVPATAIAACQGWWAGGGEDLYVIRRNQQLIVFIRYIDEGIEPGRFRRLKVISSSR
;
A
#
# COMPACT_ATOMS: atom_id res chain seq x y z
N MET A 1 -68.14 1.01 -53.38
CA MET A 1 -66.80 0.69 -52.83
C MET A 1 -66.99 0.05 -51.47
N TRP A 2 -66.71 -1.25 -51.39
CA TRP A 2 -67.02 -2.18 -50.28
C TRP A 2 -65.89 -2.14 -49.22
N ARG A 3 -66.22 -1.92 -47.94
CA ARG A 3 -66.20 -2.88 -46.81
C ARG A 3 -64.83 -3.47 -46.38
N ARG A 4 -64.45 -3.11 -45.13
CA ARG A 4 -64.05 -3.98 -43.98
C ARG A 4 -62.73 -3.62 -43.27
N PHE A 5 -62.91 -3.12 -42.05
CA PHE A 5 -62.19 -3.43 -40.81
C PHE A 5 -61.20 -4.60 -40.85
N LEU A 6 -60.01 -4.39 -40.27
CA LEU A 6 -59.47 -5.30 -39.25
C LEU A 6 -58.39 -4.58 -38.42
N SER A 7 -58.73 -4.38 -37.14
CA SER A 7 -57.80 -4.02 -36.07
C SER A 7 -56.79 -5.14 -35.89
N LEU A 8 -55.51 -4.78 -35.79
CA LEU A 8 -54.47 -5.66 -35.26
C LEU A 8 -53.78 -4.94 -34.11
N VAL A 9 -54.26 -5.27 -32.92
CA VAL A 9 -53.63 -5.03 -31.63
C VAL A 9 -52.33 -5.82 -31.63
N LEU A 10 -51.18 -5.14 -31.72
CA LEU A 10 -49.89 -5.78 -31.48
C LEU A 10 -49.54 -5.63 -29.99
N LEU A 11 -49.73 -6.73 -29.29
CA LEU A 11 -49.33 -6.98 -27.92
C LEU A 11 -47.79 -6.97 -27.85
N ALA A 12 -47.18 -5.87 -27.40
CA ALA A 12 -45.75 -5.83 -27.14
C ALA A 12 -45.46 -6.53 -25.80
N VAL A 13 -44.89 -7.73 -25.91
CA VAL A 13 -44.46 -8.60 -24.81
C VAL A 13 -43.39 -7.91 -23.97
N LEU A 14 -43.59 -7.90 -22.65
CA LEU A 14 -42.60 -7.53 -21.64
C LEU A 14 -41.29 -8.28 -21.88
N THR A 15 -40.21 -7.54 -22.07
CA THR A 15 -38.85 -8.00 -21.75
C THR A 15 -38.34 -7.22 -20.55
N ALA A 16 -38.63 -7.75 -19.37
CA ALA A 16 -37.94 -7.38 -18.14
C ALA A 16 -36.51 -7.94 -18.20
N ALA A 17 -35.61 -7.18 -18.83
CA ALA A 17 -34.17 -7.46 -18.76
C ALA A 17 -33.65 -6.95 -17.41
N SER A 18 -33.59 -7.89 -16.48
CA SER A 18 -32.76 -7.97 -15.28
C SER A 18 -31.71 -6.86 -15.13
N GLY A 19 -32.00 -5.88 -14.28
CA GLY A 19 -30.99 -4.99 -13.70
C GLY A 19 -30.08 -5.78 -12.77
N VAL A 20 -29.12 -6.50 -13.33
CA VAL A 20 -28.09 -7.22 -12.58
C VAL A 20 -27.07 -6.20 -12.05
N ASN A 21 -27.34 -5.73 -10.84
CA ASN A 21 -26.35 -5.64 -9.75
C ASN A 21 -24.97 -5.03 -10.09
N ALA A 22 -24.94 -3.78 -10.55
CA ALA A 22 -23.70 -3.02 -10.73
C ALA A 22 -23.08 -2.50 -9.41
N GLN A 23 -23.73 -2.68 -8.27
CA GLN A 23 -23.27 -2.15 -6.96
C GLN A 23 -22.30 -3.09 -6.21
N GLY A 24 -22.17 -4.36 -6.63
CA GLY A 24 -21.24 -5.32 -6.00
C GLY A 24 -19.78 -5.23 -6.50
N ALA A 25 -19.56 -4.73 -7.71
CA ALA A 25 -18.23 -4.67 -8.32
C ALA A 25 -17.38 -3.49 -7.82
N VAL A 26 -18.03 -2.37 -7.43
CA VAL A 26 -17.32 -1.16 -6.98
C VAL A 26 -16.66 -1.37 -5.61
N LYS A 27 -17.27 -2.12 -4.70
CA LYS A 27 -16.65 -2.45 -3.40
C LYS A 27 -15.44 -3.38 -3.52
N LYS A 28 -15.43 -4.30 -4.49
CA LYS A 28 -14.33 -5.25 -4.69
C LYS A 28 -13.12 -4.64 -5.41
N ALA A 29 -13.33 -3.59 -6.21
CA ALA A 29 -12.24 -2.83 -6.82
C ALA A 29 -11.59 -1.84 -5.82
N SER A 30 -12.36 -1.34 -4.85
CA SER A 30 -11.86 -0.45 -3.79
C SER A 30 -11.06 -1.18 -2.70
N SER A 31 -11.21 -2.51 -2.57
CA SER A 31 -10.44 -3.34 -1.61
C SER A 31 -9.10 -3.85 -2.16
N ILE A 32 -8.63 -3.34 -3.31
CA ILE A 32 -7.34 -3.70 -3.94
C ILE A 32 -6.37 -2.49 -3.92
N LEU A 33 -6.53 -1.58 -2.96
CA LEU A 33 -5.35 -1.05 -2.30
C LEU A 33 -4.83 -2.20 -1.46
N ALA A 34 -3.91 -3.00 -2.01
CA ALA A 34 -3.15 -3.92 -1.19
C ALA A 34 -2.53 -3.06 -0.08
N GLU A 35 -3.09 -3.14 1.13
CA GLU A 35 -2.57 -2.44 2.31
C GLU A 35 -1.12 -2.86 2.44
N ALA A 36 -0.21 -1.94 2.11
CA ALA A 36 1.19 -2.18 2.28
C ALA A 36 1.47 -1.93 3.77
N THR A 37 2.09 -2.87 4.45
CA THR A 37 2.51 -2.71 5.84
C THR A 37 3.95 -3.20 6.00
N TRP A 38 4.54 -2.97 7.18
CA TRP A 38 5.90 -3.41 7.48
C TRP A 38 5.90 -4.64 8.37
N ALA A 39 6.87 -5.52 8.14
CA ALA A 39 7.18 -6.65 9.01
C ALA A 39 8.68 -6.70 9.25
N PHE A 40 9.06 -7.15 10.45
CA PHE A 40 10.43 -7.12 10.92
C PHE A 40 10.80 -8.50 11.47
N ASP A 41 11.92 -9.06 11.01
CA ASP A 41 12.54 -10.21 11.68
C ASP A 41 13.79 -9.69 12.40
N THR A 42 13.70 -9.55 13.71
CA THR A 42 14.78 -9.04 14.57
C THR A 42 15.34 -10.16 15.44
N HIS A 43 16.65 -10.24 15.52
CA HIS A 43 17.37 -11.08 16.48
C HIS A 43 18.57 -10.31 17.02
N GLU A 44 19.11 -10.69 18.17
CA GLU A 44 20.36 -10.13 18.68
C GLU A 44 21.57 -10.91 18.14
N ASP A 45 22.65 -10.22 17.79
CA ASP A 45 23.92 -10.86 17.48
C ASP A 45 24.75 -11.17 18.75
N ARG A 46 25.95 -11.73 18.58
CA ARG A 46 26.84 -12.12 19.69
C ARG A 46 27.25 -10.96 20.61
N ASN A 47 27.10 -9.71 20.16
CA ASN A 47 27.42 -8.50 20.92
C ASN A 47 26.15 -7.85 21.52
N GLY A 48 24.99 -8.49 21.39
CA GLY A 48 23.70 -7.95 21.83
C GLY A 48 23.13 -6.89 20.87
N TYR A 49 23.64 -6.78 19.64
CA TYR A 49 23.12 -5.76 18.70
C TYR A 49 21.90 -6.29 17.95
N PRO A 50 20.81 -5.50 17.83
CA PRO A 50 19.60 -5.94 17.14
C PRO A 50 19.84 -5.96 15.63
N ARG A 51 19.84 -7.15 15.05
CA ARG A 51 19.93 -7.40 13.61
C ARG A 51 18.55 -7.62 13.04
N THR A 52 18.09 -6.68 12.23
CA THR A 52 16.74 -6.68 11.65
C THR A 52 16.75 -6.84 10.13
N ASN A 53 15.96 -7.78 9.63
CA ASN A 53 15.52 -7.79 8.24
C ASN A 53 14.18 -7.05 8.14
N VAL A 54 14.10 -6.05 7.26
CA VAL A 54 12.92 -5.20 7.07
C VAL A 54 12.20 -5.63 5.80
N PHE A 55 10.92 -5.92 5.91
CA PHE A 55 10.08 -6.38 4.82
C PHE A 55 8.90 -5.45 4.61
N LEU A 56 8.60 -5.17 3.35
CA LEU A 56 7.31 -4.62 2.97
C LEU A 56 6.36 -5.78 2.67
N VAL A 57 5.22 -5.82 3.36
CA VAL A 57 4.16 -6.81 3.15
C VAL A 57 3.12 -6.20 2.23
N VAL A 58 2.86 -6.83 1.09
CA VAL A 58 1.91 -6.35 0.09
C VAL A 58 1.06 -7.53 -0.38
N GLY A 59 -0.25 -7.47 -0.13
CA GLY A 59 -1.16 -8.57 -0.48
C GLY A 59 -0.75 -9.91 0.15
N GLY A 60 -0.31 -9.87 1.41
CA GLY A 60 0.18 -11.06 2.14
C GLY A 60 1.60 -11.53 1.77
N ARG A 61 2.22 -11.00 0.72
CA ARG A 61 3.59 -11.36 0.33
C ARG A 61 4.63 -10.45 0.99
N ARG A 62 5.65 -11.04 1.62
CA ARG A 62 6.80 -10.33 2.19
C ARG A 62 7.85 -10.05 1.11
N VAL A 63 8.22 -8.79 0.93
CA VAL A 63 9.33 -8.36 0.05
C VAL A 63 10.44 -7.80 0.92
N LEU A 64 11.63 -8.41 0.88
CA LEU A 64 12.79 -7.92 1.62
C LEU A 64 13.22 -6.54 1.07
N VAL A 65 13.23 -5.53 1.92
CA VAL A 65 13.61 -4.15 1.60
C VAL A 65 15.00 -3.83 2.12
N ARG A 66 15.30 -4.21 3.37
CA ARG A 66 16.63 -4.10 3.97
C ARG A 66 17.02 -5.39 4.67
N ARG A 67 18.29 -5.75 4.56
CA ARG A 67 18.86 -6.96 5.15
C ARG A 67 19.80 -6.58 6.28
N ASN A 68 19.71 -7.28 7.40
CA ASN A 68 20.67 -7.26 8.50
C ASN A 68 21.06 -5.86 9.02
N VAL A 69 20.07 -4.97 9.17
CA VAL A 69 20.27 -3.61 9.69
C VAL A 69 20.46 -3.66 11.21
N ILE A 70 21.39 -2.87 11.75
CA ILE A 70 21.55 -2.70 13.20
C ILE A 70 20.55 -1.66 13.69
N ALA A 71 19.32 -2.08 13.96
CA ALA A 71 18.26 -1.23 14.48
C ALA A 71 17.06 -2.08 14.89
N GLN A 72 16.30 -1.63 15.89
CA GLN A 72 14.97 -2.16 16.17
C GLN A 72 13.94 -1.28 15.45
N PHE A 73 13.01 -1.91 14.73
CA PHE A 73 12.06 -1.19 13.88
C PHE A 73 10.64 -1.22 14.45
N THR A 74 9.92 -0.12 14.25
CA THR A 74 8.50 0.02 14.55
C THR A 74 7.76 0.64 13.37
N VAL A 75 6.47 0.34 13.26
CA VAL A 75 5.58 1.02 12.30
C VAL A 75 5.33 2.44 12.82
N VAL A 76 5.43 3.42 11.93
CA VAL A 76 5.03 4.80 12.23
C VAL A 76 3.55 4.95 11.87
N ALA A 77 2.76 5.48 12.79
CA ALA A 77 1.34 5.71 12.56
C ALA A 77 1.12 6.90 11.62
N PRO A 78 0.07 6.91 10.76
CA PRO A 78 -0.19 8.00 9.82
C PRO A 78 -0.25 9.41 10.46
N GLU A 79 -0.79 9.51 11.68
CA GLU A 79 -0.84 10.73 12.49
C GLU A 79 0.56 11.30 12.79
N ASP A 80 1.57 10.45 12.87
CA ASP A 80 2.96 10.83 13.16
C ASP A 80 3.78 11.11 11.89
N TYR A 81 3.22 10.92 10.68
CA TYR A 81 4.01 11.11 9.45
C TYR A 81 4.64 12.50 9.36
N ARG A 82 3.92 13.53 9.80
CA ARG A 82 4.44 14.89 9.77
C ARG A 82 5.66 15.09 10.65
N SER A 83 5.70 14.52 11.86
CA SER A 83 6.85 14.64 12.78
C SER A 83 8.07 13.90 12.22
N HIS A 84 7.86 12.80 11.49
CA HIS A 84 8.90 12.07 10.78
C HIS A 84 9.23 12.64 9.40
N SER A 85 8.69 13.79 9.00
CA SER A 85 8.86 14.35 7.64
C SER A 85 8.44 13.39 6.50
N VAL A 86 7.57 12.42 6.81
CA VAL A 86 6.98 11.49 5.85
C VAL A 86 5.81 12.21 5.17
N PRO A 87 5.67 12.13 3.83
CA PRO A 87 4.56 12.76 3.14
C PRO A 87 3.23 12.08 3.49
N ALA A 88 2.15 12.85 3.63
CA ALA A 88 0.79 12.34 3.90
C ALA A 88 0.27 11.37 2.81
N THR A 89 0.88 11.36 1.63
CA THR A 89 0.57 10.41 0.55
C THR A 89 1.26 9.05 0.70
N ALA A 90 2.08 8.85 1.73
CA ALA A 90 2.68 7.56 2.01
C ALA A 90 1.60 6.53 2.39
N ILE A 91 1.79 5.29 1.93
CA ILE A 91 0.89 4.17 2.26
C ILE A 91 1.26 3.60 3.64
N ALA A 92 2.55 3.49 3.92
CA ALA A 92 3.08 3.02 5.18
C ALA A 92 4.48 3.61 5.43
N ALA A 93 4.84 3.73 6.70
CA ALA A 93 6.17 4.15 7.14
C ALA A 93 6.62 3.34 8.35
N CYS A 94 7.93 3.24 8.53
CA CYS A 94 8.56 2.64 9.69
C CYS A 94 9.84 3.39 10.05
N GLN A 95 10.25 3.29 11.30
CA GLN A 95 11.48 3.85 11.80
C GLN A 95 12.28 2.76 12.48
N GLY A 96 13.59 2.71 12.19
CA GLY A 96 14.56 1.91 12.90
C GLY A 96 15.45 2.81 13.75
N TRP A 97 15.72 2.42 14.99
CA TRP A 97 16.64 3.12 15.88
C TRP A 97 17.53 2.16 16.67
N TRP A 98 18.79 2.52 16.85
CA TRP A 98 19.73 1.86 17.76
C TRP A 98 20.93 2.74 18.07
N ALA A 99 21.25 2.88 19.37
CA ALA A 99 22.48 3.50 19.87
C ALA A 99 22.84 4.85 19.19
N GLY A 100 21.87 5.76 19.11
CA GLY A 100 22.05 7.10 18.54
C GLY A 100 21.87 7.18 17.02
N GLY A 101 21.78 6.05 16.31
CA GLY A 101 21.60 6.01 14.86
C GLY A 101 20.32 5.30 14.43
N GLY A 102 19.82 5.66 13.25
CA GLY A 102 18.60 5.05 12.74
C GLY A 102 18.32 5.32 11.26
N GLU A 103 17.17 4.82 10.82
CA GLU A 103 16.66 5.09 9.49
C GLU A 103 15.13 5.13 9.47
N ASP A 104 14.57 6.14 8.80
CA ASP A 104 13.16 6.20 8.46
C ASP A 104 12.96 5.61 7.06
N LEU A 105 11.92 4.81 6.88
CA LEU A 105 11.46 4.36 5.58
C LEU A 105 9.99 4.70 5.39
N TYR A 106 9.63 5.01 4.15
CA TYR A 106 8.22 5.06 3.76
C TYR A 106 8.03 4.51 2.35
N VAL A 107 6.80 4.12 2.04
CA VAL A 107 6.41 3.68 0.69
C VAL A 107 5.31 4.57 0.14
N ILE A 108 5.43 4.94 -1.14
CA ILE A 108 4.35 5.55 -1.91
C ILE A 108 3.99 4.65 -3.09
N ARG A 109 2.78 4.79 -3.60
CA ARG A 109 2.37 4.22 -4.88
C ARG A 109 2.50 5.26 -5.98
N ARG A 110 3.12 4.86 -7.09
CA ARG A 110 3.08 5.61 -8.35
C ARG A 110 2.73 4.62 -9.46
N ASN A 111 1.59 4.83 -10.12
CA ASN A 111 1.05 3.90 -11.10
C ASN A 111 0.92 2.47 -10.53
N GLN A 112 1.56 1.49 -11.17
CA GLN A 112 1.57 0.07 -10.74
C GLN A 112 2.82 -0.32 -9.94
N GLN A 113 3.53 0.68 -9.40
CA GLN A 113 4.77 0.48 -8.65
C GLN A 113 4.64 1.01 -7.23
N LEU A 114 5.24 0.29 -6.30
CA LEU A 114 5.52 0.77 -4.95
C LEU A 114 6.98 1.24 -4.91
N ILE A 115 7.17 2.46 -4.42
CA ILE A 115 8.50 3.08 -4.33
C ILE A 115 8.81 3.31 -2.87
N VAL A 116 9.85 2.64 -2.38
CA VAL A 116 10.36 2.78 -1.02
C VAL A 116 11.40 3.89 -1.01
N PHE A 117 11.28 4.78 -0.03
CA PHE A 117 12.21 5.84 0.29
C PHE A 117 12.87 5.57 1.63
N ILE A 118 14.05 6.13 1.80
CA ILE A 118 14.82 6.04 3.03
C ILE A 118 15.49 7.36 3.38
N ARG A 119 15.62 7.64 4.67
CA ARG A 119 16.51 8.65 5.23
C ARG A 119 17.27 8.04 6.42
N TYR A 120 18.54 8.40 6.58
CA TYR A 120 19.30 8.10 7.79
C TYR A 120 19.13 9.21 8.82
N ILE A 121 19.11 8.83 10.08
CA ILE A 121 18.99 9.71 11.23
C ILE A 121 20.16 9.38 12.15
N ASP A 122 20.75 10.41 12.74
CA ASP A 122 21.84 10.30 13.71
C ASP A 122 21.64 11.35 14.79
N GLU A 123 21.99 11.00 16.02
CA GLU A 123 21.78 11.85 17.18
C GLU A 123 22.66 13.10 17.08
N GLY A 124 22.03 14.27 17.28
CA GLY A 124 22.71 15.55 17.17
C GLY A 124 23.03 15.99 15.74
N ILE A 125 22.60 15.24 14.72
CA ILE A 125 22.75 15.62 13.31
C ILE A 125 21.37 15.85 12.70
N GLU A 126 21.21 16.97 11.98
CA GLU A 126 19.98 17.23 11.23
C GLU A 126 19.74 16.11 10.21
N PRO A 127 18.57 15.44 10.24
CA PRO A 127 18.30 14.34 9.33
C PRO A 127 18.38 14.80 7.86
N GLY A 128 19.02 13.99 7.03
CA GLY A 128 19.15 14.28 5.60
C GLY A 128 17.80 14.28 4.85
N ARG A 129 17.84 14.35 3.52
CA ARG A 129 16.61 14.18 2.71
C ARG A 129 16.32 12.71 2.45
N PHE A 130 15.03 12.38 2.32
CA PHE A 130 14.63 11.07 1.82
C PHE A 130 15.14 10.83 0.40
N ARG A 131 15.70 9.66 0.17
CA ARG A 131 16.16 9.17 -1.14
C ARG A 131 15.43 7.90 -1.53
N ARG A 132 15.30 7.66 -2.83
CA ARG A 132 14.69 6.43 -3.33
C ARG A 132 15.59 5.24 -3.01
N LEU A 133 15.04 4.22 -2.35
CA LEU A 133 15.75 2.99 -1.98
C LEU A 133 15.45 1.85 -2.96
N LYS A 134 14.17 1.59 -3.23
CA LYS A 134 13.74 0.40 -3.98
C LYS A 134 12.44 0.66 -4.72
N VAL A 135 12.31 0.06 -5.90
CA VAL A 135 11.06 0.01 -6.67
C VAL A 135 10.58 -1.44 -6.70
N ILE A 136 9.31 -1.65 -6.36
CA ILE A 136 8.65 -2.95 -6.35
C ILE A 136 7.51 -2.88 -7.36
N SER A 137 7.64 -3.64 -8.45
CA SER A 137 6.60 -3.75 -9.45
C SER A 137 5.52 -4.72 -8.97
N SER A 138 4.25 -4.33 -9.12
CA SER A 138 3.13 -5.27 -9.01
C SER A 138 3.08 -6.09 -10.30
N SER A 139 3.60 -7.32 -10.29
CA SER A 139 3.30 -8.29 -11.35
C SER A 139 1.80 -8.58 -11.28
N ARG A 140 1.08 -8.32 -12.36
CA ARG A 140 -0.32 -8.75 -12.52
C ARG A 140 -0.40 -10.26 -12.61
#